data_AF-L0WIX7-F1
#
_entry.id   AF-L0WIX7-F1
#
_cell.length_a   1.000
_cell.length_b   1.000
_cell.length_c   1.000
_cell.angle_alpha   90.00
_cell.angle_beta   90.00
_cell.angle_gamma   90.00
#
_symmetry.space_group_name_H-M   'P 1'
#
loop_
_entity.id
_entity.type
_entity.pdbx_description
1 polymer ?
#
loop_
_entity_poly.entity_id
_entity_poly.type
_entity_poly.pdbx_seq_one_letter_code
_entity_poly.pdbx_strand_id
1 'polypeptide(L)'
;MILLYFAVTFLLCALVLQAFQWLALARLRQRGLYPARGQVSEADIRQLLDRGAYDLAIRAYREYHGVDSRTASLAINSMKQGLHFPYC
;
A
#
# COMPACT_ATOMS: atom_id res chain seq x y z
N MET A 1 34.66 23.29 3.59
CA MET A 1 34.43 22.20 4.57
C MET A 1 33.02 22.19 5.14
N ILE A 2 32.45 23.32 5.59
CA ILE A 2 31.08 23.40 6.14
C ILE A 2 30.00 22.97 5.13
N LEU A 3 30.12 23.35 3.85
CA LEU A 3 29.20 22.93 2.78
C LEU A 3 29.20 21.41 2.52
N LEU A 4 30.35 20.74 2.62
CA LEU A 4 30.44 19.28 2.50
C LEU A 4 29.73 18.59 3.67
N TYR A 5 29.81 19.17 4.87
CA TYR A 5 29.14 18.65 6.06
C TYR A 5 27.61 18.67 5.91
N PHE A 6 27.05 19.79 5.43
CA PHE A 6 25.62 19.89 5.15
C PHE A 6 25.16 18.94 4.04
N ALA A 7 25.97 18.77 3.00
CA ALA A 7 25.67 17.81 1.94
C ALA A 7 25.63 16.38 2.49
N VAL A 8 26.61 15.98 3.31
CA VAL A 8 26.69 14.63 3.89
C VAL A 8 25.54 14.37 4.87
N THR A 9 25.20 15.32 5.75
CA THR A 9 24.07 15.16 6.67
C THR A 9 22.74 15.08 5.94
N PHE A 10 22.55 15.87 4.88
CA PHE A 10 21.35 15.79 4.06
C PHE A 10 21.22 14.42 3.36
N LEU A 11 22.33 13.90 2.83
CA LEU A 11 22.39 12.59 2.16
C LEU A 11 22.11 11.44 3.14
N LEU A 12 22.65 11.51 4.36
CA LEU A 12 22.37 10.56 5.44
C LEU A 12 20.90 10.60 5.87
N CYS A 13 20.31 11.79 6.03
CA CYS A 13 18.88 11.93 6.34
C CYS A 13 17.99 11.30 5.26
N ALA A 14 18.29 11.53 3.97
CA ALA A 14 17.54 10.94 2.86
C ALA A 14 17.62 9.40 2.87
N LEU A 15 18.81 8.83 3.12
CA LEU A 15 19.02 7.39 3.24
C LEU A 15 18.24 6.78 4.40
N VAL A 16 18.22 7.44 5.56
CA VAL A 16 17.45 6.99 6.73
C VAL A 16 15.96 7.01 6.42
N LEU A 17 15.43 8.08 5.82
CA LEU A 17 14.02 8.17 5.42
C LEU A 17 13.65 7.05 4.44
N GLN A 18 14.51 6.78 3.46
CA GLN A 18 14.30 5.71 2.49
C GLN A 18 14.31 4.33 3.17
N ALA A 19 15.25 4.06 4.06
CA ALA A 19 15.28 2.82 4.83
C ALA A 19 14.04 2.65 5.73
N PHE A 20 13.56 3.74 6.34
CA PHE A 20 12.34 3.74 7.15
C PHE A 20 11.09 3.38 6.34
N GLN A 21 10.97 3.88 5.10
CA GLN A 21 9.85 3.52 4.23
C GLN A 21 9.83 2.02 3.91
N TRP A 22 11.00 1.43 3.66
CA TRP A 22 11.13 0.00 3.38
C TRP A 22 10.83 -0.85 4.63
N LEU A 23 11.31 -0.43 5.80
CA LEU A 23 10.99 -1.08 7.07
C LEU A 23 9.52 -0.92 7.46
N ALA A 24 8.87 0.20 7.14
CA ALA A 24 7.46 0.40 7.43
C ALA A 24 6.58 -0.59 6.66
N LEU A 25 6.87 -0.79 5.37
CA LEU A 25 6.21 -1.82 4.56
C LEU A 25 6.50 -3.25 5.06
N ALA A 26 7.74 -3.53 5.49
CA ALA A 26 8.09 -4.84 6.05
C ALA A 26 7.41 -5.09 7.40
N ARG A 27 7.29 -4.08 8.26
CA ARG A 27 6.59 -4.15 9.55
C ARG A 27 5.07 -4.32 9.36
N LEU A 28 4.49 -3.75 8.32
CA LEU A 28 3.08 -3.98 7.96
C LEU A 28 2.84 -5.44 7.51
N ARG A 29 3.78 -6.05 6.80
CA ARG A 29 3.74 -7.49 6.49
C ARG A 29 3.91 -8.36 7.74
N GLN A 30 4.87 -8.03 8.61
CA GLN A 30 5.10 -8.80 9.85
C GLN A 30 3.96 -8.70 10.86
N ARG A 31 3.20 -7.60 10.86
CA ARG A 31 2.00 -7.44 11.70
C ARG A 31 0.75 -8.13 11.15
N GLY A 32 0.84 -8.85 10.02
CA GLY A 32 -0.31 -9.48 9.37
C GLY A 32 -1.32 -8.44 8.84
N LEU A 33 -0.88 -7.20 8.61
CA LEU A 33 -1.72 -6.13 8.07
C LEU A 33 -1.79 -6.16 6.54
N TYR A 34 -0.86 -6.86 5.89
CA TYR A 34 -0.85 -7.03 4.44
C TYR A 34 -0.42 -8.46 4.09
N PRO A 35 -1.25 -9.24 3.38
CA PRO A 35 -0.92 -10.61 3.01
C PRO A 35 0.30 -10.69 2.08
N ALA A 36 0.94 -11.85 2.04
CA ALA A 36 2.03 -12.12 1.12
C ALA A 36 1.54 -12.02 -0.34
N ARG A 37 2.41 -11.56 -1.24
CA ARG A 37 2.12 -11.48 -2.68
C ARG A 37 1.58 -12.82 -3.19
N GLY A 38 0.51 -12.77 -3.98
CA GLY A 38 -0.14 -13.96 -4.55
C GLY A 38 -1.08 -14.75 -3.64
N GLN A 39 -1.24 -14.39 -2.36
CA GLN A 39 -2.24 -15.00 -1.45
C GLN A 39 -3.38 -14.04 -1.08
N VAL A 40 -3.51 -12.94 -1.83
CA VAL A 40 -4.55 -11.95 -1.58
C VAL A 40 -5.93 -12.59 -1.78
N SER A 41 -6.74 -12.62 -0.73
CA SER A 41 -8.14 -13.02 -0.80
C SER A 41 -9.05 -11.78 -0.80
N GLU A 42 -10.30 -11.95 -1.24
CA GLU A 42 -11.33 -10.92 -1.12
C GLU A 42 -11.55 -10.48 0.34
N ALA A 43 -11.38 -11.41 1.30
CA ALA A 43 -11.43 -11.10 2.73
C ALA A 43 -10.33 -10.11 3.18
N ASP A 44 -9.12 -10.23 2.63
CA ASP A 44 -8.01 -9.32 2.93
C ASP A 44 -8.27 -7.92 2.37
N ILE A 45 -8.88 -7.85 1.17
CA ILE A 45 -9.27 -6.59 0.54
C ILE A 45 -10.28 -5.85 1.41
N ARG A 46 -11.31 -6.56 1.92
CA ARG A 46 -12.30 -5.98 2.84
C ARG A 46 -11.67 -5.57 4.17
N GLN A 47 -10.79 -6.39 4.74
CA GLN A 47 -10.10 -6.05 5.98
C GLN A 47 -9.18 -4.83 5.84
N LEU A 48 -8.54 -4.64 4.67
CA LEU A 48 -7.75 -3.47 4.35
C LEU A 48 -8.60 -2.20 4.21
N LEU A 49 -9.77 -2.34 3.59
CA LEU A 49 -10.78 -1.28 3.50
C LEU A 49 -11.29 -0.84 4.88
N ASP A 50 -11.66 -1.80 5.74
CA ASP A 50 -12.14 -1.55 7.11
C ASP A 50 -11.08 -0.85 7.97
N ARG A 51 -9.79 -1.14 7.73
CA ARG A 51 -8.66 -0.49 8.39
C ARG A 51 -8.31 0.88 7.79
N GLY A 52 -9.01 1.35 6.75
CA GLY A 52 -8.73 2.61 6.06
C GLY A 52 -7.45 2.59 5.21
N ALA A 53 -6.89 1.41 4.92
CA ALA A 53 -5.67 1.24 4.15
C ALA A 53 -5.96 1.15 2.64
N TYR A 54 -6.51 2.23 2.07
CA TYR A 54 -7.03 2.28 0.69
C TYR A 54 -5.98 1.93 -0.37
N ASP A 55 -4.77 2.48 -0.29
CA ASP A 55 -3.71 2.21 -1.27
C ASP A 55 -3.32 0.72 -1.32
N LEU A 56 -3.36 0.07 -0.15
CA LEU A 56 -3.10 -1.36 -0.02
C LEU A 56 -4.27 -2.18 -0.57
N ALA A 57 -5.51 -1.78 -0.30
CA ALA A 57 -6.70 -2.44 -0.85
C ALA A 57 -6.75 -2.37 -2.39
N ILE A 58 -6.38 -1.23 -2.99
CA ILE A 58 -6.30 -1.08 -4.45
C ILE A 58 -5.26 -2.04 -5.02
N ARG A 59 -4.08 -2.13 -4.38
CA ARG A 59 -3.03 -3.03 -4.82
C ARG A 59 -3.42 -4.49 -4.70
N ALA A 60 -4.08 -4.85 -3.60
CA ALA A 60 -4.61 -6.18 -3.35
C ALA A 60 -5.68 -6.57 -4.38
N TYR A 61 -6.64 -5.69 -4.66
CA TYR A 61 -7.67 -5.89 -5.68
C TYR A 61 -7.08 -6.08 -7.08
N ARG A 62 -6.04 -5.30 -7.40
CA ARG A 62 -5.31 -5.42 -8.65
C ARG A 62 -4.63 -6.78 -8.81
N GLU A 63 -4.01 -7.27 -7.74
CA GLU A 63 -3.29 -8.56 -7.72
C GLU A 63 -4.25 -9.74 -7.79
N TYR A 64 -5.42 -9.63 -7.16
CA TYR A 64 -6.46 -10.67 -7.17
C TYR A 64 -7.23 -10.76 -8.50
N HIS A 65 -7.66 -9.61 -9.05
CA HIS A 65 -8.46 -9.58 -10.29
C HIS A 65 -7.64 -9.36 -11.57
N GLY A 66 -6.35 -9.07 -11.47
CA GLY A 66 -5.48 -8.82 -12.64
C GLY A 66 -5.83 -7.55 -13.43
N VAL A 67 -6.55 -6.60 -12.83
CA VAL A 67 -7.04 -5.38 -13.49
C VAL A 67 -6.03 -4.23 -13.47
N ASP A 68 -6.34 -3.12 -14.13
CA ASP A 68 -5.56 -1.90 -14.08
C ASP A 68 -5.76 -1.11 -12.78
N SER A 69 -4.80 -0.24 -12.44
CA SER A 69 -4.85 0.58 -11.22
C SER A 69 -6.08 1.50 -11.16
N ARG A 70 -6.55 2.00 -12.31
CA ARG A 70 -7.73 2.86 -12.38
C ARG A 70 -9.02 2.08 -12.06
N THR A 71 -9.14 0.89 -12.62
CA THR A 71 -10.29 -0.02 -12.39
C THR A 71 -10.31 -0.51 -10.95
N ALA A 72 -9.14 -0.87 -10.40
CA ALA A 72 -9.01 -1.24 -8.99
C ALA A 72 -9.37 -0.08 -8.05
N SER A 73 -8.94 1.15 -8.36
CA SER A 73 -9.27 2.34 -7.58
C SER A 73 -10.78 2.65 -7.60
N LEU A 74 -11.42 2.52 -8.76
CA LEU A 74 -12.87 2.67 -8.90
C LEU A 74 -13.62 1.63 -8.07
N ALA A 75 -13.23 0.35 -8.16
CA ALA A 75 -13.83 -0.75 -7.41
C ALA A 75 -13.72 -0.56 -5.89
N ILE A 76 -12.54 -0.18 -5.39
CA ILE A 76 -12.33 0.07 -3.96
C ILE A 76 -13.11 1.31 -3.49
N ASN A 77 -13.19 2.35 -4.31
CA ASN A 77 -14.02 3.52 -3.99
C ASN A 77 -15.51 3.20 -3.96
N SER A 78 -16.01 2.34 -4.84
CA SER A 78 -17.40 1.87 -4.77
C SER A 78 -17.65 1.01 -3.54
N MET A 79 -16.71 0.13 -3.14
CA MET A 79 -16.79 -0.62 -1.87
C MET A 79 -16.92 0.32 -0.68
N LYS A 80 -16.06 1.33 -0.63
CA LYS A 80 -16.04 2.32 0.45
C LYS A 80 -17.37 3.05 0.59
N GLN A 81 -18.02 3.36 -0.53
CA GLN A 81 -19.27 4.10 -0.55
C GLN A 81 -20.51 3.21 -0.37
N GLY A 82 -20.34 1.89 -0.19
CA GLY A 82 -21.44 0.94 -0.05
C GLY A 82 -22.30 0.79 -1.30
N LEU A 83 -21.80 1.22 -2.46
CA LEU A 83 -22.50 1.11 -3.73
C LEU A 83 -22.32 -0.29 -4.33
N HIS A 84 -23.43 -0.86 -4.79
CA HIS A 84 -23.48 -2.19 -5.41
C HIS A 84 -22.57 -2.27 -6.64
N PHE A 85 -21.83 -3.38 -6.74
CA PHE A 85 -20.83 -3.63 -7.77
C PHE A 85 -21.41 -3.83 -9.17
N PRO A 86 -20.79 -3.27 -10.24
CA PRO A 86 -21.19 -3.53 -11.63
C PRO A 86 -20.23 -4.43 -12.42
N TYR A 87 -19.37 -5.24 -11.79
CA TYR A 87 -18.42 -6.09 -12.52
C TYR A 87 -18.45 -7.54 -12.00
N CYS A 88 -19.41 -8.32 -12.50
CA CYS A 88 -19.31 -9.78 -12.64
C CYS A 88 -18.62 -10.11 -13.95
#